data_AF-B3R9K8-F1
#
_entry.id   AF-B3R9K8-F1
#
_cell.length_a   1.000
_cell.length_b   1.000
_cell.length_c   1.000
_cell.angle_alpha   90.00
_cell.angle_beta   90.00
_cell.angle_gamma   90.00
#
_symmetry.space_group_name_H-M   'P 1'
#
loop_
_entity.id
_entity.type
_entity.pdbx_description
1 polymer ?
#
loop_
_entity_poly.entity_id
_entity_poly.type
_entity_poly.pdbx_seq_one_letter_code
_entity_poly.pdbx_strand_id
1 'polypeptide(L)' 'MKRSENPFKGPCYDGQQTFHVAAGDRIGMVKKFDKAQCEAALQVPGLQKTVENAVKVRLRQLDGGTVKRKRSSP' A
#
# COMPACT_ATOMS: atom_id res chain seq x y z
N MET A 1 -2.84 -16.97 -13.73
CA MET A 1 -2.40 -15.55 -13.68
C MET A 1 -2.73 -15.01 -12.29
N LYS A 2 -1.74 -14.85 -11.39
CA LYS A 2 -1.99 -14.21 -10.10
C LYS A 2 -2.36 -12.76 -10.39
N ARG A 3 -3.61 -12.37 -10.12
CA ARG A 3 -3.99 -10.95 -10.08
C ARG A 3 -3.13 -10.37 -8.96
N SER A 4 -2.01 -9.73 -9.30
CA SER A 4 -1.28 -8.87 -8.39
C SER A 4 -2.27 -7.81 -7.95
N GLU A 5 -2.95 -8.04 -6.82
CA GLU A 5 -3.97 -7.14 -6.32
C GLU A 5 -3.27 -5.81 -6.06
N ASN A 6 -3.58 -4.83 -6.91
CA ASN A 6 -3.08 -3.48 -6.73
C ASN A 6 -3.40 -3.05 -5.28
N PRO A 7 -2.40 -2.83 -4.41
CA PRO A 7 -2.66 -2.55 -3.01
C PRO A 7 -3.30 -1.17 -2.80
N PHE A 8 -3.35 -0.34 -3.85
CA PHE A 8 -4.04 0.94 -3.89
C PHE A 8 -5.53 0.84 -4.29
N LYS A 9 -6.18 -0.27 -3.93
CA LYS A 9 -7.64 -0.43 -4.03
C LYS A 9 -8.32 0.56 -3.08
N GLY A 10 -9.17 1.41 -3.64
CA GLY A 10 -10.08 2.26 -2.89
C GLY A 10 -11.33 1.49 -2.44
N PRO A 11 -12.31 2.19 -1.84
CA PRO A 11 -13.58 1.58 -1.46
C PRO A 11 -14.32 1.03 -2.69
N CYS A 12 -15.06 -0.06 -2.51
CA CYS A 12 -15.97 -0.56 -3.52
C CYS A 12 -17.29 0.21 -3.39
N TYR A 13 -17.73 0.90 -4.43
CA TYR A 13 -19.03 1.57 -4.47
C TYR A 13 -19.92 0.82 -5.46
N ASP A 14 -21.07 0.33 -4.99
CA ASP A 14 -22.07 -0.36 -5.82
C ASP A 14 -21.50 -1.50 -6.70
N GLY A 15 -20.58 -2.29 -6.12
CA GLY A 15 -19.90 -3.39 -6.84
C GLY A 15 -18.77 -2.96 -7.78
N GLN A 16 -18.49 -1.65 -7.91
CA GLN A 16 -17.36 -1.12 -8.66
C GLN A 16 -16.16 -0.86 -7.76
N GLN A 17 -15.06 -1.55 -8.05
CA GLN A 17 -13.78 -1.35 -7.38
C GLN A 17 -13.18 0.01 -7.79
N THR A 18 -13.14 0.97 -6.86
CA THR A 18 -12.40 2.22 -7.09
C THR A 18 -10.92 2.02 -6.77
N PHE A 19 -10.08 2.90 -7.31
CA PHE A 19 -8.64 2.90 -7.05
C PHE A 19 -8.20 4.31 -6.71
N HIS A 20 -7.29 4.44 -5.73
CA HIS A 20 -6.73 5.74 -5.41
C HIS A 20 -5.83 6.19 -6.57
N VAL A 21 -6.22 7.28 -7.24
CA VAL A 21 -5.50 7.83 -8.40
C VAL A 21 -4.49 8.89 -7.97
N ALA A 22 -4.78 9.64 -6.92
CA ALA A 22 -3.93 10.73 -6.44
C ALA A 22 -2.70 10.23 -5.66
N ALA A 23 -1.57 10.89 -5.89
CA ALA A 23 -0.31 10.60 -5.20
C ALA A 23 -0.45 10.71 -3.67
N GLY A 24 -1.17 11.73 -3.20
CA GLY A 24 -1.40 11.99 -1.77
C GLY A 24 -2.18 10.86 -1.09
N ASP A 25 -3.26 10.38 -1.71
CA ASP A 25 -4.04 9.25 -1.18
C ASP A 25 -3.24 7.96 -1.13
N ARG A 26 -2.44 7.69 -2.19
CA ARG A 26 -1.55 6.53 -2.22
C ARG A 26 -0.52 6.60 -1.08
N ILE A 27 0.10 7.75 -0.84
CA ILE A 27 1.02 7.95 0.28
C ILE A 27 0.30 7.76 1.64
N GLY A 28 -0.94 8.24 1.75
CA GLY A 28 -1.79 8.03 2.93
C GLY A 28 -2.06 6.55 3.21
N MET A 29 -2.31 5.75 2.17
CA MET A 29 -2.49 4.30 2.28
C MET A 29 -1.20 3.59 2.67
N VAL A 30 -0.06 3.98 2.09
CA VAL A 30 1.25 3.37 2.40
C VAL A 30 1.56 3.44 3.89
N LYS A 31 1.14 4.50 4.60
CA LYS A 31 1.31 4.58 6.06
C LYS A 31 0.60 3.45 6.82
N LYS A 32 -0.44 2.86 6.24
CA LYS A 32 -1.21 1.74 6.79
C LYS A 32 -0.76 0.38 6.26
N PHE A 33 0.17 0.33 5.30
CA PHE A 33 0.63 -0.92 4.71
C PHE A 33 1.53 -1.71 5.67
N ASP A 34 1.39 -3.03 5.56
CA ASP A 34 2.29 -4.03 6.14
C ASP A 34 3.42 -4.37 5.18
N LYS A 35 4.44 -5.10 5.66
CA LYS A 35 5.66 -5.40 4.88
C LYS A 35 5.36 -6.05 3.53
N ALA A 36 4.50 -7.06 3.51
CA ALA A 36 4.08 -7.73 2.27
C ALA A 36 3.34 -6.80 1.29
N GLN A 37 2.54 -5.84 1.80
CA GLN A 37 1.83 -4.87 0.96
C GLN A 37 2.80 -3.81 0.40
N CYS A 38 3.81 -3.41 1.17
CA CYS A 38 4.89 -2.54 0.71
C CYS A 38 5.69 -3.22 -0.42
N GLU A 39 6.06 -4.48 -0.26
CA GLU A 39 6.76 -5.26 -1.29
C GLU A 39 5.90 -5.40 -2.56
N ALA A 40 4.61 -5.71 -2.41
CA ALA A 40 3.67 -5.76 -3.54
C ALA A 40 3.50 -4.40 -4.23
N ALA A 41 3.50 -3.29 -3.48
CA ALA A 41 3.41 -1.95 -4.04
C ALA A 41 4.62 -1.60 -4.91
N LEU A 42 5.82 -2.04 -4.55
CA LEU A 42 7.03 -1.85 -5.35
C LEU A 42 7.02 -2.64 -6.67
N GLN A 43 6.19 -3.69 -6.77
CA GLN A 43 6.02 -4.46 -8.00
C GLN A 43 5.00 -3.84 -8.96
N VAL A 44 4.34 -2.74 -8.61
CA VAL A 44 3.36 -2.07 -9.47
C VAL A 44 4.09 -1.26 -10.56
N PRO A 45 3.91 -1.58 -11.85
CA PRO A 45 4.51 -0.81 -12.93
C PRO A 45 3.91 0.61 -13.00
N GLY A 46 4.73 1.61 -13.30
CA GLY A 46 4.28 3.01 -13.36
C GLY A 46 4.02 3.64 -12.00
N LEU A 47 4.58 3.09 -10.91
CA LEU A 47 4.53 3.71 -9.60
C LEU A 47 5.21 5.08 -9.63
N GLN A 48 4.52 6.10 -9.13
CA GLN A 48 5.09 7.43 -9.03
C GLN A 48 6.26 7.43 -8.04
N LYS A 49 7.35 8.12 -8.37
CA LYS A 49 8.57 8.19 -7.54
C LYS A 49 8.30 8.63 -6.10
N THR A 50 7.33 9.53 -5.89
CA THR A 50 6.90 10.00 -4.57
C THR A 50 6.26 8.89 -3.74
N VAL A 51 5.43 8.05 -4.36
CA VAL A 51 4.80 6.89 -3.73
C VAL A 51 5.83 5.80 -3.47
N GLU A 52 6.73 5.54 -4.42
CA GLU A 52 7.83 4.58 -4.26
C GLU A 52 8.72 4.94 -3.07
N ASN A 53 9.11 6.21 -2.93
CA ASN A 53 9.87 6.68 -1.78
C ASN A 53 9.09 6.49 -0.47
N ALA A 54 7.79 6.80 -0.45
CA ALA A 54 6.97 6.57 0.74
C ALA A 54 6.93 5.08 1.14
N VAL A 55 6.82 4.17 0.16
CA VAL A 55 6.82 2.72 0.39
C VAL A 55 8.16 2.27 0.95
N LYS A 56 9.28 2.72 0.37
CA LYS A 56 10.64 2.41 0.86
C LYS A 56 10.88 2.91 2.28
N VAL A 57 10.43 4.13 2.58
CA VAL A 57 10.53 4.71 3.94
C VAL A 57 9.69 3.88 4.91
N ARG A 58 8.46 3.51 4.55
CA ARG A 58 7.62 2.66 5.39
C ARG A 58 8.23 1.28 5.64
N LEU A 59 8.79 0.67 4.61
CA LEU A 59 9.46 -0.64 4.71
C LEU A 59 10.65 -0.56 5.67
N ARG A 60 11.48 0.49 5.59
CA ARG A 60 12.57 0.73 6.55
C ARG A 60 12.07 0.91 7.99
N GLN A 61 10.94 1.58 8.20
CA GLN A 61 10.33 1.71 9.54
C GLN A 61 9.84 0.36 10.08
N LEU A 62 9.35 -0.51 9.21
CA LEU A 62 8.89 -1.85 9.59
C LEU A 62 10.06 -2.80 9.87
N ASP A 63 11.16 -2.71 9.11
CA ASP A 63 12.38 -3.50 9.33
C ASP A 63 13.20 -3.01 10.54
N GLY A 64 13.27 -1.69 10.76
CA GLY A 64 14.00 -1.10 11.89
C GLY A 64 13.21 -1.04 13.20
N GLY A 65 11.95 -1.48 13.20
CA GLY A 65 11.02 -1.33 14.32
C GLY A 65 10.17 -2.58 14.50
N THR A 66 10.75 -3.65 15.02
CA THR A 66 10.02 -4.80 15.60
C THR A 66 9.20 -4.37 16.82
N VAL A 67 8.08 -3.68 16.62
CA VAL A 67 7.03 -3.55 17.64
C VAL A 67 5.67 -3.75 16.99
N LYS A 68 5.18 -4.98 17.15
CA LYS A 68 3.80 -5.46 17.02
C LYS A 68 2.76 -4.32 16.97
N ARG A 69 1.99 -4.23 15.89
CA ARG A 69 0.57 -3.84 15.97
C ARG A 69 -0.25 -4.66 14.98
N LYS A 70 -0.78 -5.79 15.48
CA LYS A 70 -2.01 -6.39 14.98
C LYS A 70 -3.05 -5.26 14.83
N ARG A 71 -3.70 -5.18 13.68
CA ARG A 71 -5.09 -4.74 13.62
C ARG A 71 -5.90 -5.86 12.97
N SER A 72 -6.43 -6.69 13.85
CA SER A 72 -7.71 -7.35 13.66
C SER A 72 -8.70 -6.38 13.00
N SER A 73 -9.37 -6.85 11.95
CA SER A 73 -10.64 -6.28 11.51
C SER A 73 -11.74 -7.30 11.84
N PRO A 74 -12.92 -6.86 12.29
CA PRO A 74 -13.98 -7.68 12.86
C PRO A 74 -14.62 -8.65 11.87
#